data_AF-A0A1Y6FY59-F1
#
_entry.id   AF-A0A1Y6FY59-F1
#
_cell.length_a   1.000
_cell.length_b   1.000
_cell.length_c   1.000
_cell.angle_alpha   90.00
_cell.angle_beta   90.00
_cell.angle_gamma   90.00
#
_symmetry.space_group_name_H-M   'P 1'
#
loop_
_entity.id
_entity.type
_entity.pdbx_description
1 polymer ?
#
loop_
_entity_poly.entity_id
_entity_poly.type
_entity_poly.pdbx_seq_one_letter_code
_entity_poly.pdbx_strand_id
1 'polypeptide(L)'
;METAEFKEIVEEIVISNGMTKRRSCYYIESNELMVVLGLQKSSYSSSYYFNLGYIIKDLNDEQYPKYTDGNVRLRFDFELNGKNTDIVDINEVLKEELADGLEKNIKYYASPITSIKALKNLIKEQPVLLYQTTLVTKQYLQIE
;
A
#
# COMPACT_ATOMS: atom_id res chain seq x y z
N MET A 1 -2.34 20.65 -8.40
CA MET A 1 -2.60 20.00 -9.70
C MET A 1 -4.05 19.54 -9.76
N GLU A 2 -4.61 19.30 -10.94
CA GLU A 2 -5.97 18.76 -11.05
C GLU A 2 -6.03 17.30 -10.58
N THR A 3 -7.20 16.82 -10.13
CA THR A 3 -7.33 15.46 -9.59
C THR A 3 -7.02 14.37 -10.63
N ALA A 4 -7.33 14.61 -11.91
CA ALA A 4 -7.03 13.67 -12.99
C ALA A 4 -5.51 13.57 -13.21
N GLU A 5 -4.85 14.72 -13.33
CA GLU A 5 -3.40 14.83 -13.49
C GLU A 5 -2.64 14.14 -12.34
N PHE A 6 -3.07 14.37 -11.09
CA PHE A 6 -2.49 13.68 -9.92
C PHE A 6 -2.56 12.17 -10.03
N LYS A 7 -3.74 11.63 -10.42
CA LYS A 7 -3.95 10.18 -10.53
C LYS A 7 -3.15 9.58 -11.68
N GLU A 8 -3.00 10.30 -12.79
CA GLU A 8 -2.16 9.87 -13.92
C GLU A 8 -0.68 9.79 -13.52
N ILE A 9 -0.17 10.79 -12.80
CA ILE A 9 1.21 10.78 -12.26
C ILE A 9 1.42 9.59 -11.32
N VAL A 10 0.50 9.40 -10.37
CA VAL A 10 0.56 8.26 -9.43
C VAL A 10 0.55 6.92 -10.19
N GLU A 11 -0.33 6.78 -11.18
CA GLU A 11 -0.43 5.57 -11.98
C GLU A 11 0.85 5.26 -12.73
N GLU A 12 1.45 6.27 -13.38
CA GLU A 12 2.74 6.15 -14.08
C GLU A 12 3.85 5.67 -13.13
N ILE A 13 3.96 6.28 -11.95
CA ILE A 13 4.98 5.92 -10.94
C ILE A 13 4.74 4.49 -10.42
N VAL A 14 3.50 4.16 -10.07
CA VAL A 14 3.15 2.86 -9.48
C VAL A 14 3.33 1.73 -10.49
N ILE A 15 2.95 1.93 -11.76
CA ILE A 15 3.13 0.95 -12.83
C ILE A 15 4.60 0.78 -13.20
N SER A 16 5.36 1.88 -13.30
CA SER A 16 6.81 1.79 -13.59
C SER A 16 7.59 1.08 -12.48
N ASN A 17 7.05 1.05 -11.25
CA ASN A 17 7.58 0.28 -10.13
C ASN A 17 7.03 -1.15 -10.01
N GLY A 18 6.42 -1.68 -11.08
CA GLY A 18 6.10 -3.10 -11.21
C GLY A 18 4.74 -3.52 -10.67
N MET A 19 3.90 -2.58 -10.23
CA MET A 19 2.51 -2.89 -9.89
C MET A 19 1.62 -2.87 -11.13
N THR A 20 0.54 -3.63 -11.12
CA THR A 20 -0.43 -3.65 -12.22
C THR A 20 -1.77 -3.06 -11.77
N LYS A 21 -2.36 -2.16 -12.57
CA LYS A 21 -3.69 -1.60 -12.29
C LYS A 21 -4.80 -2.61 -12.60
N ARG A 22 -5.75 -2.75 -11.67
CA ARG A 22 -7.06 -3.39 -11.88
C ARG A 22 -8.13 -2.56 -11.19
N ARG A 23 -9.14 -2.12 -11.96
CA ARG A 23 -10.18 -1.20 -11.47
C ARG A 23 -9.55 0.05 -10.82
N SER A 24 -9.80 0.29 -9.54
CA SER A 24 -9.32 1.45 -8.79
C SER A 24 -8.11 1.18 -7.89
N CYS A 25 -7.49 -0.01 -7.98
CA CYS A 25 -6.36 -0.40 -7.15
C CYS A 25 -5.18 -0.91 -8.01
N TYR A 26 -4.02 -1.02 -7.38
CA TYR A 26 -2.79 -1.52 -7.98
C TYR A 26 -2.33 -2.76 -7.24
N TYR A 27 -1.79 -3.74 -7.96
CA TYR A 27 -1.56 -5.07 -7.45
C TYR A 27 -0.13 -5.54 -7.74
N ILE A 28 0.47 -6.22 -6.76
CA ILE A 28 1.54 -7.19 -6.98
C ILE A 28 1.00 -8.55 -6.55
N GLU A 29 1.07 -9.52 -7.44
CA GLU A 29 0.52 -10.85 -7.20
C GLU A 29 1.63 -11.90 -7.17
N SER A 30 1.56 -12.78 -6.18
CA SER A 30 2.38 -13.98 -6.09
C SER A 30 1.51 -15.21 -5.88
N ASN A 31 2.12 -16.39 -5.72
CA ASN A 31 1.38 -17.63 -5.50
C ASN A 31 0.61 -17.64 -4.18
N GLU A 32 1.14 -17.02 -3.12
CA GLU A 32 0.56 -17.05 -1.77
C GLU A 32 -0.19 -15.77 -1.42
N LEU A 33 0.18 -14.65 -2.05
CA LEU A 33 -0.24 -13.31 -1.64
C LEU A 33 -0.74 -12.46 -2.81
N MET A 34 -1.58 -11.49 -2.49
CA MET A 34 -1.76 -10.27 -3.28
C MET A 34 -1.45 -9.05 -2.42
N VAL A 35 -0.58 -8.17 -2.90
CA VAL A 35 -0.35 -6.86 -2.30
C VAL A 35 -1.18 -5.84 -3.06
N VAL A 36 -2.06 -5.11 -2.37
CA VAL A 36 -3.03 -4.20 -2.98
C VAL A 36 -2.81 -2.79 -2.47
N LEU A 37 -2.44 -1.87 -3.37
CA LEU A 37 -2.34 -0.43 -3.11
C LEU A 37 -3.60 0.27 -3.60
N GLY A 38 -4.19 1.10 -2.74
CA GLY A 38 -5.34 1.94 -3.10
C GLY A 38 -5.22 3.36 -2.58
N LEU A 39 -5.84 4.27 -3.34
CA LEU A 39 -5.92 5.69 -3.01
C LEU A 39 -7.25 5.98 -2.32
N GLN A 40 -7.19 6.52 -1.10
CA GLN A 40 -8.35 6.98 -0.36
C GLN A 40 -8.38 8.51 -0.35
N LYS A 41 -9.39 9.11 -0.97
CA LYS A 41 -9.60 10.57 -0.90
C LYS A 41 -10.00 10.98 0.53
N SER A 42 -9.38 12.04 1.04
CA SER A 42 -9.83 12.72 2.25
C SER A 42 -11.23 13.29 2.07
N SER A 43 -12.06 13.22 3.11
CA SER A 43 -13.37 13.90 3.12
C SER A 43 -13.27 15.38 3.50
N TYR A 44 -12.10 15.82 3.98
CA TYR A 44 -11.91 17.15 4.57
C TYR A 44 -11.03 18.07 3.74
N SER A 45 -10.34 17.53 2.73
CA SER A 45 -9.32 18.25 1.96
C SER A 45 -9.13 17.66 0.56
N SER A 46 -8.39 18.36 -0.29
CA SER A 46 -7.96 17.88 -1.61
C SER A 46 -6.74 16.96 -1.49
N SER A 47 -6.80 15.99 -0.59
CA SER A 47 -5.65 15.16 -0.24
C SER A 47 -6.01 13.66 -0.30
N TYR A 48 -4.98 12.82 -0.44
CA TYR A 48 -5.12 11.37 -0.58
C TYR A 48 -4.23 10.62 0.42
N TYR A 49 -4.79 9.56 1.00
CA TYR A 49 -4.03 8.53 1.70
C TYR A 49 -3.70 7.40 0.74
N PHE A 50 -2.51 6.82 0.91
CA PHE A 50 -2.05 5.64 0.17
C PHE A 50 -2.07 4.44 1.12
N ASN A 51 -3.04 3.57 0.93
CA ASN A 51 -3.25 2.42 1.81
C ASN A 51 -2.86 1.13 1.09
N LEU A 52 -2.12 0.28 1.80
CA LEU A 52 -1.67 -1.03 1.36
C LEU A 52 -2.40 -2.12 2.14
N GLY A 53 -2.87 -3.15 1.45
CA GLY A 53 -3.40 -4.37 2.03
C GLY A 53 -2.61 -5.59 1.56
N TYR A 54 -2.21 -6.45 2.47
CA TYR A 54 -1.66 -7.77 2.15
C TYR A 54 -2.77 -8.80 2.27
N ILE A 55 -3.08 -9.48 1.17
CA ILE A 55 -4.11 -10.50 1.07
C ILE A 55 -3.43 -11.86 1.01
N ILE A 56 -3.75 -12.74 1.95
CA ILE A 56 -3.34 -14.14 1.97
C ILE A 56 -4.39 -14.94 1.23
N LYS A 57 -4.02 -15.54 0.10
CA LYS A 57 -4.96 -16.22 -0.79
C LYS A 57 -5.68 -17.41 -0.13
N ASP A 58 -5.04 -18.06 0.85
CA ASP A 58 -5.67 -19.13 1.64
C ASP A 58 -6.78 -18.63 2.57
N LEU A 59 -6.79 -17.33 2.90
CA LEU A 59 -7.76 -16.71 3.81
C LEU A 59 -8.78 -15.81 3.09
N ASN A 60 -8.55 -15.52 1.81
CA ASN A 60 -9.40 -14.67 0.99
C ASN A 60 -9.29 -15.11 -0.49
N ASP A 61 -10.42 -15.58 -1.02
CA ASP A 61 -10.56 -16.11 -2.38
C ASP A 61 -11.13 -15.07 -3.38
N GLU A 62 -11.30 -13.81 -2.96
CA GLU A 62 -11.78 -12.76 -3.85
C GLU A 62 -10.78 -12.52 -4.99
N GLN A 63 -11.29 -12.45 -6.22
CA GLN A 63 -10.44 -12.31 -7.40
C GLN A 63 -9.76 -10.92 -7.49
N TYR A 64 -10.43 -9.87 -7.00
CA TYR A 64 -9.93 -8.48 -7.05
C TYR A 64 -10.23 -7.76 -5.73
N PRO A 65 -9.60 -8.18 -4.62
CA PRO A 65 -9.82 -7.59 -3.32
C PRO A 65 -9.35 -6.14 -3.30
N LYS A 66 -9.88 -5.34 -2.38
CA LYS A 66 -9.41 -3.98 -2.11
C LYS A 66 -8.39 -4.01 -0.99
N TYR A 67 -7.63 -2.92 -0.86
CA TYR A 67 -6.70 -2.73 0.26
C TYR A 67 -7.40 -2.82 1.65
N THR A 68 -8.70 -2.53 1.73
CA THR A 68 -9.49 -2.66 2.96
C THR A 68 -9.72 -4.09 3.40
N ASP A 69 -9.64 -5.03 2.47
CA ASP A 69 -9.84 -6.48 2.69
C ASP A 69 -8.53 -7.16 3.10
N GLY A 70 -7.46 -6.37 3.27
CA GLY A 70 -6.14 -6.79 3.74
C GLY A 70 -6.19 -7.57 5.04
N ASN A 71 -5.60 -8.77 5.03
CA ASN A 71 -5.29 -9.56 6.22
C ASN A 71 -4.31 -8.85 7.15
N VAL A 72 -3.41 -8.07 6.54
CA VAL A 72 -2.55 -7.06 7.19
C VAL A 72 -2.73 -5.76 6.43
N ARG A 73 -2.87 -4.63 7.13
CA ARG A 73 -3.05 -3.30 6.52
C ARG A 73 -1.96 -2.34 6.94
N LEU A 74 -1.58 -1.46 6.03
CA LEU A 74 -0.55 -0.46 6.21
C LEU A 74 -0.95 0.82 5.48
N ARG A 75 -0.49 1.98 5.97
CA ARG A 75 -0.56 3.25 5.25
C ARG A 75 0.86 3.70 4.95
N PHE A 76 1.08 4.23 3.75
CA PHE A 76 2.36 4.81 3.40
C PHE A 76 2.56 6.13 4.13
N ASP A 77 3.76 6.30 4.66
CA ASP A 77 4.27 7.57 5.16
C ASP A 77 5.20 8.19 4.11
N PHE A 78 5.15 9.50 4.00
CA PHE A 78 5.94 10.30 3.08
C PHE A 78 6.70 11.38 3.83
N GLU A 79 7.84 11.78 3.29
CA GLU A 79 8.55 13.00 3.68
C GLU A 79 8.33 14.02 2.56
N LEU A 80 7.42 14.98 2.78
CA LEU A 80 7.01 15.99 1.79
C LEU A 80 7.22 17.38 2.38
N ASN A 81 7.78 18.31 1.60
CA ASN A 81 8.08 19.67 2.05
C ASN A 81 8.85 19.70 3.40
N GLY A 82 9.76 18.75 3.59
CA GLY A 82 10.57 18.59 4.81
C GLY A 82 9.80 18.12 6.05
N LYS A 83 8.61 17.52 5.90
CA LYS A 83 7.78 17.00 6.99
C LYS A 83 7.33 15.57 6.72
N ASN A 84 7.28 14.76 7.78
CA ASN A 84 6.65 13.44 7.71
C ASN A 84 5.13 13.59 7.74
N THR A 85 4.44 12.93 6.82
CA THR A 85 2.99 12.94 6.66
C THR A 85 2.51 11.60 6.10
N ASP A 86 1.30 11.18 6.47
CA ASP A 86 0.65 10.00 5.92
C ASP A 86 -0.39 10.35 4.82
N ILE A 87 -0.51 11.65 4.52
CA ILE A 87 -1.47 12.21 3.59
C ILE A 87 -0.79 13.17 2.60
N VAL A 88 -1.18 13.05 1.33
CA VAL A 88 -0.62 13.84 0.22
C VAL A 88 -1.64 14.86 -0.25
N ASP A 89 -1.37 16.14 -0.07
CA ASP A 89 -2.20 17.23 -0.64
C ASP A 89 -1.83 17.50 -2.10
N ILE A 90 -2.79 17.38 -3.02
CA ILE A 90 -2.52 17.51 -4.45
C ILE A 90 -2.22 18.96 -4.86
N ASN A 91 -2.51 19.94 -4.00
CA ASN A 91 -2.21 21.34 -4.26
C ASN A 91 -0.78 21.73 -3.81
N GLU A 92 -0.20 20.98 -2.88
CA GLU A 92 1.08 21.31 -2.25
C GLU A 92 2.21 20.35 -2.61
N VAL A 93 1.90 19.12 -3.05
CA VAL A 93 2.92 18.10 -3.32
C VAL A 93 3.73 18.43 -4.58
N LEU A 94 5.06 18.31 -4.46
CA LEU A 94 5.98 18.35 -5.59
C LEU A 94 6.05 16.97 -6.26
N LYS A 95 6.10 16.94 -7.59
CA LYS A 95 6.07 15.69 -8.36
C LYS A 95 7.24 14.78 -8.01
N GLU A 96 8.43 15.37 -7.84
CA GLU A 96 9.67 14.67 -7.53
C GLU A 96 9.61 14.02 -6.14
N GLU A 97 9.17 14.76 -5.11
CA GLU A 97 9.01 14.21 -3.75
C GLU A 97 7.97 13.09 -3.69
N LEU A 98 6.86 13.24 -4.45
CA LEU A 98 5.85 12.19 -4.57
C LEU A 98 6.43 10.93 -5.22
N ALA A 99 7.20 11.08 -6.30
CA ALA A 99 7.82 9.97 -7.00
C ALA A 99 8.82 9.23 -6.10
N ASP A 100 9.73 9.96 -5.46
CA ASP A 100 10.72 9.38 -4.54
C ASP A 100 10.04 8.67 -3.36
N GLY A 101 9.01 9.29 -2.78
CA GLY A 101 8.25 8.72 -1.68
C GLY A 101 7.50 7.45 -2.07
N LEU A 102 6.83 7.44 -3.23
CA LEU A 102 6.14 6.26 -3.74
C LEU A 102 7.12 5.13 -4.09
N GLU A 103 8.20 5.43 -4.79
CA GLU A 103 9.22 4.46 -5.16
C GLU A 103 9.84 3.82 -3.91
N LYS A 104 10.20 4.61 -2.91
CA LYS A 104 10.71 4.12 -1.62
C LYS A 104 9.70 3.21 -0.92
N ASN A 105 8.45 3.64 -0.81
CA ASN A 105 7.40 2.86 -0.16
C ASN A 105 7.12 1.55 -0.90
N ILE A 106 7.03 1.57 -2.23
CA ILE A 106 6.80 0.36 -3.05
C ILE A 106 7.96 -0.62 -2.90
N LYS A 107 9.20 -0.15 -3.02
CA LYS A 107 10.42 -0.98 -2.89
C LYS A 107 10.56 -1.63 -1.52
N TYR A 108 10.06 -1.00 -0.45
CA TYR A 108 10.17 -1.55 0.90
C TYR A 108 8.94 -2.37 1.30
N TYR A 109 7.74 -1.85 1.10
CA TYR A 109 6.51 -2.44 1.62
C TYR A 109 5.77 -3.33 0.62
N ALA A 110 5.99 -3.19 -0.69
CA ALA A 110 5.21 -3.93 -1.69
C ALA A 110 6.05 -4.95 -2.46
N SER A 111 7.03 -4.49 -3.24
CA SER A 111 7.82 -5.32 -4.16
C SER A 111 8.49 -6.55 -3.53
N PRO A 112 9.09 -6.50 -2.31
CA PRO A 112 9.75 -7.67 -1.73
C PRO A 112 8.77 -8.65 -1.07
N ILE A 113 7.51 -8.30 -0.88
CA ILE A 113 6.54 -9.07 -0.09
C ILE A 113 5.81 -10.07 -0.99
N THR A 114 6.56 -11.05 -1.49
CA THR A 114 6.07 -12.05 -2.46
C THR A 114 5.74 -13.40 -1.85
N SER A 115 5.93 -13.59 -0.54
CA SER A 115 5.66 -14.85 0.16
C SER A 115 5.19 -14.63 1.59
N ILE A 116 4.56 -15.65 2.18
CA ILE A 116 4.18 -15.65 3.60
C ILE A 116 5.39 -15.41 4.50
N LYS A 117 6.54 -15.99 4.16
CA LYS A 117 7.80 -15.78 4.89
C LYS A 117 8.23 -14.31 4.86
N ALA A 118 8.17 -13.66 3.69
CA ALA A 118 8.51 -12.25 3.56
C ALA A 118 7.56 -11.35 4.37
N LEU A 119 6.25 -11.61 4.33
CA LEU A 119 5.27 -10.89 5.12
C LEU A 119 5.51 -11.06 6.63
N LYS A 120 5.79 -12.28 7.11
CA LYS A 120 6.13 -12.54 8.52
C LYS A 120 7.39 -11.78 8.96
N ASN A 121 8.40 -11.68 8.09
CA ASN A 121 9.60 -10.92 8.39
C ASN A 121 9.29 -9.43 8.51
N LEU A 122 8.51 -8.87 7.58
CA LEU A 122 8.08 -7.48 7.64
C LEU A 122 7.32 -7.18 8.95
N ILE A 123 6.40 -8.05 9.37
CA ILE A 123 5.66 -7.87 10.64
C ILE A 123 6.61 -7.87 11.85
N LYS A 124 7.68 -8.68 11.83
CA LYS A 124 8.69 -8.69 12.90
C LYS A 124 9.53 -7.41 12.91
N GLU A 125 9.89 -6.90 11.74
CA GLU A 125 10.63 -5.65 11.58
C GLU A 125 9.80 -4.42 11.96
N GLN A 126 8.49 -4.48 11.74
CA GLN A 126 7.53 -3.41 11.98
C GLN A 126 6.43 -3.87 12.96
N PRO A 127 6.69 -3.88 14.29
CA PRO A 127 5.76 -4.42 15.29
C PRO A 127 4.37 -3.78 15.27
N VAL A 128 4.24 -2.54 14.77
CA VAL A 128 2.94 -1.88 14.59
C VAL A 128 2.00 -2.69 13.68
N LEU A 129 2.55 -3.44 12.71
CA LEU A 129 1.76 -4.27 11.80
C LEU A 129 1.12 -5.47 12.49
N LEU A 130 1.66 -5.92 13.63
CA LEU A 130 0.99 -6.93 14.44
C LEU A 130 -0.40 -6.47 14.89
N TYR A 131 -0.54 -5.19 15.25
CA TYR A 131 -1.83 -4.60 15.64
C TYR A 131 -2.74 -4.32 14.44
N GLN A 132 -2.17 -4.19 13.24
CA GLN A 132 -2.90 -4.03 11.98
C GLN A 132 -3.23 -5.37 11.30
N THR A 133 -2.85 -6.49 11.92
CA THR A 133 -3.11 -7.85 11.43
C THR A 133 -4.42 -8.37 12.03
N THR A 134 -5.30 -8.94 11.19
CA THR A 134 -6.54 -9.54 11.68
C THR A 134 -6.26 -10.75 12.58
N LEU A 135 -7.17 -11.04 13.53
CA LEU A 135 -6.99 -12.16 14.46
C LEU A 135 -6.80 -13.50 13.74
N VAL A 136 -7.62 -13.79 12.73
CA VAL A 136 -7.52 -15.01 11.92
C VAL A 136 -6.14 -15.13 11.26
N THR A 137 -5.61 -14.01 10.77
CA THR A 137 -4.28 -13.97 10.15
C THR A 137 -3.16 -14.21 11.17
N LYS A 138 -3.24 -13.66 12.38
CA LYS A 138 -2.24 -13.94 13.42
C LYS A 138 -2.17 -15.43 13.75
N GLN A 139 -3.33 -16.07 13.89
CA GLN A 139 -3.45 -17.51 14.14
C GLN A 139 -2.87 -18.34 12.98
N TYR A 140 -3.23 -17.99 11.74
CA TYR A 140 -2.71 -18.65 10.54
C TYR A 140 -1.18 -18.52 10.44
N LEU A 141 -0.64 -17.33 10.71
CA LEU A 141 0.79 -17.06 10.64
C LEU A 141 1.57 -17.57 11.86
N GLN A 142 0.91 -17.96 12.95
CA GLN A 142 1.51 -18.34 14.23
C GLN A 142 2.46 -17.26 14.77
N ILE A 143 1.93 -16.04 14.90
CA ILE A 143 2.68 -14.85 15.36
C ILE A 143 2.08 -14.19 16.60
N GLU A 144 1.18 -14.90 17.28
CA GLU A 144 0.57 -14.56 18.57
C GLU A 144 0.47 -15.82 19.44
#